data_AF-A0A3M8BYC1-F1
#
_entry.id   AF-A0A3M8BYC1-F1
#
_cell.length_a   1.000
_cell.length_b   1.000
_cell.length_c   1.000
_cell.angle_alpha   90.00
_cell.angle_beta   90.00
_cell.angle_gamma   90.00
#
_symmetry.space_group_name_H-M   'P 1'
#
loop_
_entity.id
_entity.type
_entity.pdbx_description
1 polymer ?
#
loop_
_entity_poly.entity_id
_entity_poly.type
_entity_poly.pdbx_seq_one_letter_code
_entity_poly.pdbx_strand_id
1 'polypeptide(L)' 'MTFWKIAYSYKWVTLDQLRQVVQTDARPHGEITPEEFTAITGQVFHS' A
#
# COMPACT_ATOMS: atom_id res chain seq x y z
N MET A 1 1.46 -9.78 9.35
CA MET A 1 0.51 -10.31 8.35
C MET A 1 -0.56 -9.26 8.13
N THR A 2 -0.30 -8.30 7.24
CA THR A 2 -1.10 -7.09 7.08
C THR A 2 -2.30 -7.36 6.17
N PHE A 3 -3.51 -6.95 6.58
CA PHE A 3 -4.77 -7.07 5.81
C PHE A 3 -4.58 -6.71 4.32
N TRP A 4 -3.83 -5.65 4.06
CA TRP A 4 -3.48 -5.14 2.75
C TRP A 4 -2.74 -6.14 1.84
N LYS A 5 -1.89 -7.01 2.40
CA LYS A 5 -1.21 -8.05 1.63
C LYS A 5 -2.20 -9.08 1.09
N ILE A 6 -3.17 -9.47 1.91
CA ILE A 6 -4.24 -10.40 1.53
C ILE A 6 -5.15 -9.70 0.52
N ALA A 7 -5.62 -8.50 0.83
CA ALA A 7 -6.49 -7.73 -0.04
C ALA A 7 -5.89 -7.55 -1.45
N TYR A 8 -4.59 -7.24 -1.54
CA TYR A 8 -3.91 -7.12 -2.84
C TYR A 8 -3.73 -8.50 -3.52
N SER A 9 -3.33 -9.53 -2.78
CA SER A 9 -3.13 -10.88 -3.32
C SER A 9 -4.41 -11.49 -3.88
N TYR A 10 -5.55 -11.24 -3.23
CA TYR A 10 -6.88 -11.67 -3.69
C TYR A 10 -7.55 -10.66 -4.63
N LYS A 11 -6.84 -9.60 -5.05
CA LYS A 11 -7.35 -8.53 -5.93
C LYS A 11 -8.62 -7.84 -5.41
N TRP A 12 -8.81 -7.78 -4.10
CA TRP A 12 -9.88 -7.02 -3.46
C TRP A 12 -9.65 -5.51 -3.59
N VAL A 13 -8.38 -5.12 -3.72
CA VAL A 13 -7.97 -3.73 -3.93
C VAL A 13 -7.03 -3.63 -5.13
N THR A 14 -7.11 -2.50 -5.83
CA THR A 14 -6.18 -2.17 -6.92
C THR A 14 -4.93 -1.52 -6.38
N LEU A 15 -3.90 -1.44 -7.22
CA LEU A 15 -2.65 -0.77 -6.87
C LEU A 15 -2.88 0.72 -6.54
N ASP A 16 -3.77 1.41 -7.25
CA ASP A 16 -4.14 2.79 -6.94
C ASP A 16 -4.83 2.94 -5.59
N GLN A 17 -5.77 2.04 -5.26
CA GLN A 17 -6.41 2.04 -3.93
C GLN A 17 -5.39 1.78 -2.83
N LEU A 18 -4.46 0.85 -3.07
CA LEU A 18 -3.37 0.57 -2.15
C LEU A 18 -2.44 1.79 -1.97
N ARG A 19 -2.18 2.57 -3.04
CA ARG A 19 -1.41 3.82 -2.95
C ARG A 19 -2.06 4.88 -2.08
N GLN A 20 -3.40 4.95 -2.05
CA GLN A 20 -4.11 5.96 -1.24
C GLN A 20 -3.96 5.74 0.27
N VAL A 21 -3.72 4.49 0.68
CA VAL A 21 -3.51 4.13 2.08
C VAL A 21 -2.02 4.09 2.45
N VAL A 22 -1.12 4.46 1.54
CA VAL A 22 0.30 4.61 1.85
C VAL A 22 0.55 5.89 2.62
N GLN A 23 1.23 5.75 3.76
CA GLN A 23 1.67 6.84 4.58
C GLN A 23 2.78 7.60 3.85
N THR A 24 2.55 8.89 3.66
CA THR A 24 3.48 9.80 2.97
C THR A 24 3.50 11.13 3.72
N ASP A 25 4.46 12.01 3.42
CA ASP A 25 4.49 13.35 4.02
C ASP A 25 3.20 14.14 3.79
N ALA A 26 2.53 13.92 2.65
CA ALA A 26 1.24 14.52 2.34
C ALA A 26 0.04 13.79 2.99
N ARG A 27 0.22 12.53 3.41
CA ARG A 27 -0.81 11.68 4.03
C ARG A 27 -0.24 11.00 5.28
N PRO A 28 -0.19 11.71 6.42
CA PRO A 28 0.32 11.16 7.67
C PRO A 28 -0.58 10.05 8.25
N HIS A 29 -1.84 9.97 7.81
CA HIS A 29 -2.83 8.97 8.22
C HIS A 29 -2.88 7.71 7.33
N GLY A 30 -1.83 7.44 6.55
CA GLY A 30 -1.75 6.18 5.81
C GLY A 30 -1.69 4.97 6.75
N GLU A 31 -2.25 3.85 6.30
CA GLU A 31 -2.29 2.59 7.06
C GLU A 31 -1.05 1.72 6.85
N ILE A 32 -0.32 1.91 5.76
CA ILE A 32 0.89 1.16 5.42
C ILE A 32 2.03 2.10 5.03
N THR A 33 3.28 1.73 5.29
CA THR A 33 4.43 2.53 4.85
C THR A 33 4.74 2.32 3.34
N PRO A 34 5.52 3.20 2.71
CA PRO A 34 6.00 2.99 1.33
C PRO A 34 6.82 1.69 1.18
N GLU A 35 7.51 1.29 2.25
CA GLU A 35 8.26 0.03 2.32
C GLU A 35 7.30 -1.17 2.33
N GLU A 36 6.23 -1.11 3.13
CA GLU A 36 5.18 -2.14 3.13
C GLU A 36 4.45 -2.21 1.79
N PHE A 37 4.15 -1.07 1.16
CA PHE A 37 3.60 -1.04 -0.19
C PHE A 37 4.49 -1.78 -1.18
N THR A 38 5.80 -1.53 -1.13
CA THR A 38 6.78 -2.20 -1.99
C THR A 38 6.85 -3.70 -1.68
N ALA A 39 6.78 -4.10 -0.42
CA ALA A 39 6.75 -5.50 -0.02
C ALA A 39 5.46 -6.24 -0.43
N ILE A 40 4.33 -5.54 -0.51
CA ILE A 40 3.02 -6.10 -0.92
C ILE A 40 2.92 -6.20 -2.44
N THR A 41 3.30 -5.14 -3.15
CA THR A 41 3.07 -5.02 -4.60
C THR A 41 4.26 -5.43 -5.46
N GLY A 42 5.47 -5.42 -4.89
CA GLY A 42 6.72 -5.51 -5.64
C GLY A 42 7.05 -4.25 -6.45
N GLN A 43 6.26 -3.18 -6.34
CA GLN A 43 6.51 -1.91 -7.02
C GLN A 43 7.01 -0.86 -6.05
N VAL A 44 8.04 -0.11 -6.49
CA VAL A 44 8.53 1.05 -5.75
C VAL A 44 7.44 2.11 -5.70
N PHE A 45 7.08 2.55 -4.50
CA PHE A 45 6.16 3.66 -4.31
C PHE A 45 6.87 4.96 -4.72
N HIS A 46 6.40 5.59 -5.80
CA HIS A 46 6.78 6.96 -6.16
C HIS A 46 5.68 7.90 -5.66
N SER A 47 6.03 8.73 -4.66
CA SER A 47 5.17 9.72 -4.02
C SER A 47 4.83 10.90 -4.92
#